data_AF-A0A370LPU8-F1
#
_entry.id   AF-A0A370LPU8-F1
#
_cell.length_a   1.000
_cell.length_b   1.000
_cell.length_c   1.000
_cell.angle_alpha   90.00
_cell.angle_beta   90.00
_cell.angle_gamma   90.00
#
_symmetry.space_group_name_H-M   'P 1'
#
loop_
_entity.id
_entity.type
_entity.pdbx_description
1 polymer ?
#
loop_
_entity_poly.entity_id
_entity_poly.type
_entity_poly.pdbx_seq_one_letter_code
_entity_poly.pdbx_strand_id
1 'polypeptide(L)'
;MNNLIQTKFYKIVRRNSTKLLSLAKVLPQNLEVEYKVNQWITPKHKKSKLFVFNELESATKYLKLCNLLDAELYECQLINPQKEILILEAAATKIPTVFQTFWENPREKHLDWSSPISNIILRAARGIRTDWLQKDKNLNVLRNCYMSPNNTYGCDAVKLIKKVCPI
;
A
#
# COMPACT_ATOMS: atom_id res chain seq x y z
N MET A 1 6.84 -12.14 27.93
CA MET A 1 5.55 -12.75 27.53
C MET A 1 5.19 -12.19 26.16
N ASN A 2 5.38 -12.98 25.10
CA ASN A 2 5.04 -12.56 23.74
C ASN A 2 3.53 -12.71 23.57
N ASN A 3 2.77 -11.66 23.88
CA ASN A 3 1.36 -11.56 23.50
C ASN A 3 1.28 -11.87 22.00
N LEU A 4 0.46 -12.86 21.64
CA LEU A 4 0.17 -13.20 20.26
C LEU A 4 -0.60 -12.03 19.64
N ILE A 5 0.16 -11.04 19.18
CA ILE A 5 -0.25 -9.95 18.31
C ILE A 5 -0.76 -10.64 17.05
N GLN A 6 -2.09 -10.64 16.87
CA GLN A 6 -2.84 -11.07 15.68
C GLN A 6 -1.98 -11.75 14.59
N THR A 7 -2.04 -13.08 14.50
CA THR A 7 -1.16 -13.87 13.60
C THR A 7 -1.60 -13.89 12.15
N LYS A 8 -2.73 -13.26 11.83
CA LYS A 8 -3.42 -13.41 10.55
C LYS A 8 -3.68 -12.06 9.89
N PHE A 9 -3.01 -11.86 8.77
CA PHE A 9 -3.17 -10.71 7.89
C PHE A 9 -3.51 -11.16 6.47
N TYR A 10 -3.85 -10.22 5.61
CA TYR A 10 -4.29 -10.48 4.25
C TYR A 10 -3.48 -9.65 3.26
N LYS A 11 -2.90 -10.33 2.27
CA LYS A 11 -2.12 -9.71 1.20
C LYS A 11 -2.84 -9.90 -0.13
N ILE A 12 -3.02 -8.81 -0.85
CA ILE A 12 -3.42 -8.86 -2.26
C ILE A 12 -2.17 -8.85 -3.12
N VAL A 13 -2.09 -9.80 -4.04
CA VAL A 13 -1.03 -9.92 -5.05
C VAL A 13 -1.67 -9.99 -6.43
N ARG A 14 -0.87 -9.73 -7.45
CA ARG A 14 -1.26 -9.86 -8.86
C ARG A 14 -0.61 -11.11 -9.45
N ARG A 15 -1.37 -11.96 -10.11
CA ARG A 15 -0.83 -13.09 -10.88
C ARG A 15 -0.44 -12.63 -12.27
N ASN A 16 0.82 -12.87 -12.64
CA ASN A 16 1.31 -12.69 -13.99
C ASN A 16 1.89 -14.02 -14.48
N SER A 17 1.16 -14.72 -15.34
CA SER A 17 1.46 -16.09 -15.75
C SER A 17 1.64 -17.01 -14.52
N THR A 18 2.88 -17.37 -14.20
CA THR A 18 3.25 -18.25 -13.07
C THR A 18 3.68 -17.49 -11.82
N LYS A 19 3.87 -16.16 -11.91
CA LYS A 19 4.42 -15.32 -10.84
C LYS A 19 3.33 -14.64 -10.02
N LEU A 20 3.56 -14.50 -8.73
CA LEU A 20 2.78 -13.63 -7.84
C LEU A 20 3.56 -12.35 -7.61
N LEU A 21 3.00 -11.20 -7.97
CA LEU A 21 3.67 -9.91 -7.95
C LEU A 21 2.94 -8.94 -7.03
N SER A 22 3.61 -7.87 -6.62
CA SER A 22 2.95 -6.75 -5.95
C SER A 22 1.83 -6.19 -6.82
N LEU A 23 0.73 -5.75 -6.19
CA LEU A 23 -0.45 -5.28 -6.90
C LEU A 23 -0.20 -4.03 -7.77
N ALA A 24 0.80 -3.22 -7.43
CA ALA A 24 1.17 -2.04 -8.18
C ALA A 24 1.69 -2.43 -9.58
N LYS A 25 0.87 -2.17 -10.62
CA LYS A 25 1.17 -2.50 -12.03
C LYS A 25 2.29 -1.67 -12.64
N VAL A 26 2.58 -0.53 -12.04
CA VAL A 26 3.38 0.55 -12.65
C VAL A 26 4.64 0.80 -11.82
N LEU A 27 5.25 -0.26 -11.30
CA LEU A 27 6.53 -0.19 -10.59
C LEU A 27 7.70 -0.34 -11.57
N PRO A 28 8.82 0.37 -11.36
CA PRO A 28 10.11 -0.02 -11.90
C PRO A 28 10.43 -1.49 -11.59
N GLN A 29 11.08 -2.21 -12.52
CA GLN A 29 11.40 -3.64 -12.34
C GLN A 29 12.26 -3.91 -11.09
N ASN A 30 13.12 -2.97 -10.71
CA ASN A 30 13.94 -3.05 -9.50
C ASN A 30 13.15 -2.81 -8.20
N LEU A 31 11.89 -2.39 -8.26
CA LEU A 31 10.99 -2.24 -7.11
C LEU A 31 9.84 -3.26 -7.10
N GLU A 32 9.57 -3.93 -8.23
CA GLU A 32 8.56 -4.99 -8.29
C GLU A 32 8.92 -6.15 -7.35
N VAL A 33 8.00 -6.53 -6.47
CA VAL A 33 8.20 -7.61 -5.50
C VAL A 33 7.52 -8.88 -5.99
N GLU A 34 8.30 -9.95 -6.18
CA GLU A 34 7.79 -11.29 -6.49
C GLU A 34 7.59 -12.07 -5.18
N TYR A 35 6.44 -12.71 -5.05
CA TYR A 35 6.05 -13.49 -3.90
C TYR A 35 6.06 -14.98 -4.23
N LYS A 36 6.40 -15.78 -3.23
CA LYS A 36 6.29 -17.24 -3.26
C LYS A 36 5.54 -17.71 -2.02
N VAL A 37 4.64 -18.67 -2.22
CA VAL A 37 3.89 -19.27 -1.10
C VAL A 37 4.88 -19.97 -0.17
N ASN A 38 4.68 -19.81 1.13
CA ASN A 38 5.53 -20.34 2.19
C ASN A 38 6.98 -19.82 2.22
N GLN A 39 7.27 -18.68 1.60
CA GLN A 39 8.57 -18.00 1.71
C GLN A 39 8.43 -16.59 2.27
N TRP A 40 9.38 -16.18 3.11
CA TRP A 40 9.49 -14.81 3.59
C TRP A 40 10.03 -13.91 2.48
N ILE A 41 9.30 -12.83 2.22
CA ILE A 41 9.63 -11.86 1.18
C ILE A 41 9.77 -10.49 1.84
N THR A 42 10.86 -9.79 1.52
CA THR A 42 11.13 -8.42 1.96
C THR A 42 10.99 -7.44 0.79
N PRO A 43 10.75 -6.15 1.06
CA PRO A 43 10.84 -5.13 0.02
C PRO A 43 12.26 -5.08 -0.58
N LYS A 44 12.35 -4.85 -1.90
CA LYS A 44 13.66 -4.69 -2.57
C LYS A 44 14.42 -3.46 -2.08
N HIS A 45 13.72 -2.41 -1.65
CA HIS A 45 14.32 -1.19 -1.13
C HIS A 45 14.31 -1.18 0.40
N LYS A 46 15.46 -0.94 1.05
CA LYS A 46 15.61 -1.05 2.51
C LYS A 46 14.70 -0.12 3.32
N LYS A 47 14.29 1.01 2.73
CA LYS A 47 13.43 2.01 3.41
C LYS A 47 11.94 1.80 3.15
N SER A 48 11.57 0.93 2.19
CA SER A 48 10.15 0.70 1.90
C SER A 48 9.55 -0.38 2.79
N LYS A 49 8.22 -0.44 2.82
CA LYS A 49 7.45 -1.46 3.53
C LYS A 49 6.58 -2.25 2.57
N LEU A 50 6.17 -3.45 2.99
CA LEU A 50 5.14 -4.22 2.30
C LEU A 50 3.77 -3.93 2.91
N PHE A 51 2.80 -3.65 2.06
CA PHE A 51 1.42 -3.32 2.44
C PHE A 51 0.53 -4.56 2.59
N VAL A 52 -0.26 -4.64 3.64
CA VAL A 52 -1.21 -5.72 3.96
C VAL A 52 -2.43 -5.19 4.70
N PHE A 53 -3.50 -5.98 4.79
CA PHE A 53 -4.70 -5.70 5.57
C PHE A 53 -4.76 -6.59 6.82
N ASN A 54 -5.23 -6.10 7.96
CA ASN A 54 -5.48 -6.95 9.13
C ASN A 54 -6.87 -7.62 9.11
N GLU A 55 -7.77 -7.20 8.21
CA GLU A 55 -9.13 -7.73 8.09
C GLU A 55 -9.44 -8.25 6.68
N LEU A 56 -10.15 -9.39 6.62
CA LEU A 56 -10.55 -10.02 5.36
C LEU A 56 -11.54 -9.15 4.58
N GLU A 57 -12.51 -8.55 5.28
CA GLU A 57 -13.55 -7.72 4.67
C GLU A 57 -12.94 -6.50 3.99
N SER A 58 -12.03 -5.80 4.68
CA SER A 58 -11.30 -4.64 4.15
C SER A 58 -10.49 -5.02 2.90
N ALA A 59 -9.78 -6.15 2.93
CA ALA A 59 -9.03 -6.65 1.79
C ALA A 59 -9.94 -7.02 0.61
N THR A 60 -11.06 -7.68 0.87
CA THR A 60 -12.03 -8.09 -0.14
C THR A 60 -12.69 -6.88 -0.80
N LYS A 61 -13.06 -5.88 -0.02
CA LYS A 61 -13.61 -4.62 -0.52
C LYS A 61 -12.61 -3.91 -1.41
N TYR A 62 -11.36 -3.81 -0.99
CA TYR A 62 -10.31 -3.20 -1.81
C TYR A 62 -10.07 -3.98 -3.11
N LEU A 63 -10.04 -5.32 -3.05
CA LEU A 63 -9.92 -6.17 -4.23
C LEU A 63 -11.04 -5.91 -5.26
N LYS A 64 -12.29 -5.80 -4.80
CA LYS A 64 -13.44 -5.46 -5.65
C LYS A 64 -13.31 -4.07 -6.27
N LEU A 65 -12.84 -3.07 -5.51
CA LEU A 65 -12.62 -1.71 -6.00
C LEU A 65 -11.52 -1.63 -7.07
N CYS A 66 -10.44 -2.40 -6.93
CA CYS A 66 -9.38 -2.41 -7.93
C CYS A 66 -9.84 -3.00 -9.28
N ASN A 67 -10.91 -3.82 -9.28
CA ASN A 67 -11.45 -4.49 -10.47
C ASN A 67 -10.37 -5.19 -11.31
N LEU A 68 -9.47 -5.90 -10.63
CA LEU A 68 -8.33 -6.57 -11.26
C LEU A 68 -8.64 -8.07 -11.42
N LEU A 69 -8.88 -8.49 -12.66
CA LEU A 69 -9.12 -9.90 -13.00
C LEU A 69 -7.95 -10.82 -12.62
N ASP A 70 -6.74 -10.25 -12.53
CA ASP A 70 -5.51 -10.96 -12.20
C ASP A 70 -5.11 -10.84 -10.73
N ALA A 71 -5.95 -10.28 -9.86
CA ALA A 71 -5.62 -10.14 -8.44
C ALA A 71 -6.05 -11.36 -7.62
N GLU A 72 -5.20 -11.76 -6.68
CA GLU A 72 -5.42 -12.88 -5.77
C GLU A 72 -5.25 -12.41 -4.32
N LEU A 73 -6.08 -12.93 -3.42
CA LEU A 73 -6.01 -12.66 -1.99
C LEU A 73 -5.39 -13.84 -1.25
N TYR A 74 -4.48 -13.57 -0.33
CA TYR A 74 -3.81 -14.59 0.48
C TYR A 74 -3.86 -14.22 1.97
N GLU A 75 -4.01 -15.23 2.82
CA GLU A 75 -3.64 -15.15 4.23
C GLU A 75 -2.12 -15.12 4.36
N CYS A 76 -1.61 -14.32 5.29
CA CYS A 76 -0.17 -14.14 5.45
C CYS A 76 0.24 -13.87 6.91
N GLN A 77 1.52 -14.11 7.16
CA GLN A 77 2.24 -13.75 8.39
C GLN A 77 3.18 -12.59 8.11
N LEU A 78 3.46 -11.77 9.13
CA LEU A 78 4.24 -10.54 9.01
C LEU A 78 5.41 -10.48 9.99
N ILE A 79 6.43 -9.70 9.64
CA ILE A 79 7.47 -9.23 10.56
C ILE A 79 7.28 -7.73 10.78
N ASN A 80 7.23 -7.33 12.06
CA ASN A 80 7.10 -5.94 12.52
C ASN A 80 5.95 -5.14 11.86
N PRO A 81 4.69 -5.60 11.98
CA PRO A 81 3.58 -4.85 11.43
C PRO A 81 3.40 -3.50 12.14
N GLN A 82 3.30 -2.43 11.37
CA GLN A 82 3.00 -1.09 11.85
C GLN A 82 1.78 -0.56 11.12
N LYS A 83 0.89 0.12 11.84
CA LYS A 83 -0.29 0.73 11.22
C LYS A 83 0.18 1.83 10.29
N GLU A 84 -0.13 1.71 9.01
CA GLU A 84 0.20 2.71 8.01
C GLU A 84 -1.05 3.51 7.69
N ILE A 85 -0.89 4.82 7.57
CA ILE A 85 -1.99 5.76 7.29
C ILE A 85 -1.85 6.30 5.86
N LEU A 86 -0.65 6.24 5.28
CA LEU A 86 -0.32 6.79 3.99
C LEU A 86 0.32 5.74 3.09
N ILE A 87 -0.04 5.78 1.81
CA ILE A 87 0.58 4.99 0.75
C ILE A 87 1.00 5.90 -0.40
N LEU A 88 2.10 5.54 -1.08
CA LEU A 88 2.58 6.25 -2.26
C LEU A 88 1.85 5.75 -3.52
N GLU A 89 1.48 6.68 -4.39
CA GLU A 89 0.93 6.43 -5.71
C GLU A 89 1.90 5.63 -6.58
N ALA A 90 1.38 4.68 -7.35
CA ALA A 90 2.19 3.85 -8.24
C ALA A 90 3.01 4.68 -9.25
N ALA A 91 2.45 5.75 -9.84
CA ALA A 91 3.19 6.61 -10.77
C ALA A 91 4.41 7.28 -10.11
N ALA A 92 4.28 7.73 -8.87
CA ALA A 92 5.39 8.33 -8.13
C ALA A 92 6.49 7.34 -7.76
N THR A 93 6.18 6.05 -7.63
CA THR A 93 7.23 5.03 -7.43
C THR A 93 8.21 4.93 -8.60
N LYS A 94 7.84 5.44 -9.78
CA LYS A 94 8.74 5.52 -10.95
C LYS A 94 9.77 6.64 -10.86
N ILE A 95 9.60 7.57 -9.91
CA ILE A 95 10.52 8.68 -9.70
C ILE A 95 11.32 8.34 -8.44
N PRO A 96 12.56 7.82 -8.55
CA PRO A 96 13.30 7.28 -7.41
C PRO A 96 13.45 8.27 -6.27
N THR A 97 13.64 9.55 -6.58
CA THR A 97 13.75 10.62 -5.58
C THR A 97 12.47 10.81 -4.79
N VAL A 98 11.29 10.79 -5.42
CA VAL A 98 10.00 10.92 -4.72
C VAL A 98 9.74 9.70 -3.84
N PHE A 99 10.00 8.50 -4.36
CA PHE A 99 9.91 7.27 -3.59
C PHE A 99 10.81 7.29 -2.36
N GLN A 100 12.08 7.70 -2.55
CA GLN A 100 13.06 7.79 -1.49
C GLN A 100 12.64 8.80 -0.42
N THR A 101 12.23 10.01 -0.81
CA THR A 101 11.76 11.06 0.12
C THR A 101 10.56 10.59 0.95
N PHE A 102 9.59 9.89 0.33
CA PHE A 102 8.42 9.35 1.03
C PHE A 102 8.82 8.35 2.13
N TRP A 103 9.70 7.40 1.81
CA TRP A 103 10.10 6.35 2.73
C TRP A 103 11.16 6.77 3.76
N GLU A 104 11.92 7.82 3.49
CA GLU A 104 12.89 8.39 4.43
C GLU A 104 12.23 9.23 5.52
N ASN A 105 11.16 9.95 5.18
CA ASN A 105 10.50 10.89 6.09
C ASN A 105 8.99 10.61 6.22
N PRO A 106 8.55 9.39 6.57
CA PRO A 106 7.12 9.06 6.65
C PRO A 106 6.38 9.84 7.75
N ARG A 107 7.12 10.43 8.71
CA ARG A 107 6.59 11.12 9.90
C ARG A 107 6.65 12.65 9.86
N GLU A 108 7.34 13.26 8.90
CA GLU A 108 7.51 14.73 8.87
C GLU A 108 6.29 15.50 8.36
N LYS A 109 5.19 14.81 8.04
CA LYS A 109 3.92 15.46 7.75
C LYS A 109 2.88 14.98 8.74
N HIS A 110 3.04 15.46 9.97
CA HIS A 110 1.88 15.85 10.77
C HIS A 110 1.01 16.74 9.88
N LEU A 111 0.02 16.12 9.23
CA LEU A 111 -1.10 16.85 8.65
C LEU A 111 -1.72 17.62 9.81
N ASP A 112 -1.52 18.94 9.82
CA ASP A 112 -2.42 19.82 10.53
C ASP A 112 -3.77 19.78 9.79
N TRP A 113 -4.61 18.84 10.20
CA TRP A 113 -5.95 18.61 9.66
C TRP A 113 -6.91 19.77 9.96
N SER A 114 -6.50 20.79 10.71
CA SER A 114 -7.28 22.02 10.90
C SER A 114 -7.26 22.95 9.69
N SER A 115 -6.40 22.68 8.70
CA SER A 115 -6.40 23.43 7.44
C SER A 115 -7.69 23.15 6.63
N PRO A 116 -8.38 24.20 6.13
CA PRO A 116 -9.57 24.07 5.28
C PRO A 116 -9.38 23.18 4.03
N ILE A 117 -8.13 22.98 3.60
CA ILE A 117 -7.74 22.16 2.45
C ILE A 117 -7.98 20.66 2.70
N SER A 118 -7.84 20.19 3.95
CA SER A 118 -8.09 18.80 4.35
C SER A 118 -9.56 18.42 4.14
N ASN A 119 -10.47 19.36 4.41
CA ASN A 119 -11.91 19.18 4.21
C ASN A 119 -12.33 19.17 2.72
N ILE A 120 -11.52 19.77 1.84
CA ILE A 120 -11.75 19.76 0.39
C ILE A 120 -11.29 18.42 -0.22
N ILE A 121 -10.15 17.89 0.22
CA ILE A 121 -9.65 16.57 -0.20
C ILE A 121 -10.57 15.44 0.32
N LEU A 122 -11.08 15.57 1.56
CA LEU A 122 -12.10 14.67 2.14
C LEU A 122 -13.45 14.72 1.39
N ARG A 123 -13.76 15.83 0.71
CA ARG A 123 -14.99 15.97 -0.09
C ARG A 123 -14.80 15.52 -1.54
N ALA A 124 -13.63 15.73 -2.14
CA ALA A 124 -13.30 15.27 -3.50
C ALA A 124 -13.05 13.74 -3.58
N ALA A 125 -12.51 13.12 -2.53
CA ALA A 125 -12.39 11.66 -2.44
C ALA A 125 -13.77 10.95 -2.34
N ARG A 126 -14.86 11.70 -2.12
CA ARG A 126 -16.24 11.20 -2.14
C ARG A 126 -16.92 11.40 -3.51
N GLY A 127 -16.26 12.02 -4.50
CA GLY A 127 -16.73 12.07 -5.88
C GLY A 127 -15.89 12.98 -6.80
N ILE A 128 -15.47 12.42 -7.95
CA ILE A 128 -15.13 13.14 -9.21
C ILE A 128 -13.72 13.77 -9.37
N ARG A 129 -13.18 13.55 -10.59
CA ARG A 129 -12.09 14.17 -11.40
C ARG A 129 -11.11 15.19 -10.79
N THR A 130 -9.85 15.00 -11.18
CA THR A 130 -8.59 15.53 -10.65
C THR A 130 -8.06 16.79 -11.35
N ASP A 131 -8.90 17.76 -11.69
CA ASP A 131 -8.52 18.77 -12.69
C ASP A 131 -7.91 20.08 -12.10
N TRP A 132 -7.72 20.21 -10.78
CA TRP A 132 -7.44 21.52 -10.13
C TRP A 132 -6.16 21.66 -9.28
N LEU A 133 -5.24 20.70 -9.25
CA LEU A 133 -4.07 20.76 -8.33
C LEU A 133 -2.76 21.21 -9.00
N GLN A 134 -2.76 22.39 -9.64
CA GLN A 134 -1.55 23.07 -10.11
C GLN A 134 -1.42 24.45 -9.46
N LYS A 135 -0.49 24.64 -8.50
CA LYS A 135 0.37 25.86 -8.45
C LYS A 135 1.51 25.93 -7.41
N ASP A 136 1.99 24.82 -6.84
CA ASP A 136 3.15 24.93 -5.95
C ASP A 136 4.19 23.81 -6.16
N LYS A 137 5.45 24.20 -6.43
CA LYS A 137 6.53 23.31 -6.87
C LYS A 137 7.12 22.49 -5.70
N ASN A 138 6.93 22.93 -4.46
CA ASN A 138 7.38 22.21 -3.26
C ASN A 138 6.32 21.28 -2.63
N LEU A 139 5.09 21.28 -3.17
CA LEU A 139 4.00 20.37 -2.76
C LEU A 139 3.96 19.05 -3.54
N ASN A 140 4.84 18.86 -4.52
CA ASN A 140 4.80 17.71 -5.44
C ASN A 140 4.97 16.34 -4.78
N VAL A 141 5.60 16.24 -3.60
CA VAL A 141 5.75 14.96 -2.90
C VAL A 141 4.43 14.50 -2.27
N LEU A 142 3.60 15.44 -1.80
CA LEU A 142 2.27 15.10 -1.24
C LEU A 142 1.22 14.81 -2.28
N ARG A 143 1.37 15.34 -3.51
CA ARG A 143 0.43 15.10 -4.61
C ARG A 143 0.30 13.64 -5.00
N ASN A 144 1.30 12.85 -4.62
CA ASN A 144 1.38 11.45 -4.98
C ASN A 144 1.18 10.51 -3.78
N CYS A 145 0.64 11.00 -2.66
CA CYS A 145 0.34 10.17 -1.50
C CYS A 145 -1.19 10.06 -1.32
N TYR A 146 -1.66 8.88 -0.94
CA TYR A 146 -3.07 8.65 -0.61
C TYR A 146 -3.19 8.15 0.82
N MET A 147 -4.36 8.38 1.41
CA MET A 147 -4.74 7.65 2.60
C MET A 147 -4.77 6.17 2.26
N SER A 148 -4.09 5.36 3.07
CA SER A 148 -4.23 3.92 2.95
C SER A 148 -5.69 3.54 3.16
N PRO A 149 -6.19 2.48 2.49
CA PRO A 149 -7.45 1.86 2.88
C PRO A 149 -7.48 1.61 4.38
N ASN A 150 -8.68 1.61 4.97
CA ASN A 150 -8.84 1.23 6.37
C ASN A 150 -8.16 -0.10 6.63
N ASN A 151 -7.68 -0.28 7.87
CA ASN A 151 -7.19 -1.58 8.33
C ASN A 151 -5.93 -2.05 7.57
N THR A 152 -5.14 -1.08 7.11
CA THR A 152 -3.83 -1.27 6.45
C THR A 152 -2.67 -1.29 7.45
N TYR A 153 -1.70 -2.15 7.18
CA TYR A 153 -0.42 -2.20 7.85
C TYR A 153 0.74 -2.24 6.85
N GLY A 154 1.87 -1.63 7.23
CA GLY A 154 3.18 -1.81 6.64
C GLY A 154 3.96 -2.86 7.44
N CYS A 155 4.82 -3.63 6.77
CA CYS A 155 5.67 -4.63 7.43
C CYS A 155 7.02 -4.77 6.73
N ASP A 156 7.99 -5.33 7.47
CA ASP A 156 9.37 -5.55 6.98
C ASP A 156 9.46 -6.78 6.09
N ALA A 157 8.65 -7.79 6.38
CA ALA A 157 8.55 -9.01 5.59
C ALA A 157 7.14 -9.59 5.66
N VAL A 158 6.77 -10.30 4.60
CA VAL A 158 5.50 -11.05 4.52
C VAL A 158 5.75 -12.46 4.01
N LYS A 159 5.02 -13.43 4.56
CA LYS A 159 4.98 -14.81 4.09
C LYS A 159 3.55 -15.17 3.72
N LEU A 160 3.31 -15.46 2.44
CA LEU A 160 2.00 -15.94 1.98
C LEU A 160 1.80 -17.38 2.47
N ILE A 161 0.66 -17.67 3.06
CA ILE A 161 0.35 -18.99 3.64
C ILE A 161 -0.67 -19.73 2.77
N LYS A 162 -1.84 -19.12 2.56
CA LYS A 162 -2.97 -19.79 1.92
C LYS A 162 -3.72 -18.81 1.03
N LYS A 163 -4.06 -19.23 -0.20
CA LYS A 163 -4.95 -18.48 -1.08
C LYS A 163 -6.35 -18.46 -0.46
N VAL A 164 -6.94 -17.27 -0.38
CA VAL A 164 -8.34 -17.08 -0.02
C VAL A 164 -9.14 -17.08 -1.32
N CYS A 165 -10.05 -18.05 -1.49
CA CYS A 165 -10.97 -18.01 -2.62
C CYS A 165 -11.85 -16.76 -2.50
N PRO A 166 -12.06 -16.00 -3.59
CA PRO A 166 -13.01 -14.89 -3.54
C PRO A 166 -14.39 -15.43 -3.15
N ILE A 167 -15.05 -14.74 -2.23
CA ILE A 167 -16.45 -14.93 -1.86
C ILE A 167 -17.32 -14.24 -2.92
#